data_AF-A0A4Q4WK48-F1
#
_entry.id   AF-A0A4Q4WK48-F1
#
_cell.length_a   1.000
_cell.length_b   1.000
_cell.length_c   1.000
_cell.angle_alpha   90.00
_cell.angle_beta   90.00
_cell.angle_gamma   90.00
#
_symmetry.space_group_name_H-M   'P 1'
#
loop_
_entity.id
_entity.type
_entity.pdbx_description
1 polymer ?
#
loop_
_entity_poly.entity_id
_entity_poly.type
_entity_poly.pdbx_seq_one_letter_code
_entity_poly.pdbx_strand_id
1 'polypeptide(L)'
;MPANAEYNPRRVSAVITRIREPKATALIFSSGKMVVTGAKSEADSRLATRKFGRTLQKLGYEPKPTEYTVHNMTAKCDVQSPIHLERRASHHPSFSSYEPELFPGLIYKMIRPKIVILMFISVLTGAKRRRDIDQGWDMIYPIMQVLRNGENLIEI
;
A
#
# COMPACT_ATOMS: atom_id res chain seq x y z
N MET A 1 0.80 -15.49 26.47
CA MET A 1 0.57 -14.88 25.14
C MET A 1 -0.52 -13.82 25.28
N PRO A 2 -0.45 -12.67 24.59
CA PRO A 2 -1.58 -11.74 24.54
C PRO A 2 -2.81 -12.50 24.04
N ALA A 3 -4.01 -12.19 24.55
CA ALA A 3 -5.26 -12.88 24.18
C ALA A 3 -5.58 -12.84 22.67
N ASN A 4 -4.84 -12.05 21.88
CA ASN A 4 -5.05 -11.81 20.46
C ASN A 4 -3.83 -12.19 19.59
N ALA A 5 -2.97 -13.11 20.07
CA ALA A 5 -1.77 -13.54 19.35
C ALA A 5 -1.94 -14.94 18.74
N GLU A 6 -1.68 -15.07 17.44
CA GLU A 6 -1.73 -16.31 16.66
C GLU A 6 -0.32 -16.67 16.18
N TYR A 7 0.05 -17.96 16.23
CA TYR A 7 1.32 -18.45 15.67
C TYR A 7 1.08 -19.77 14.93
N ASN A 8 1.37 -19.78 13.62
CA ASN A 8 1.32 -20.98 12.80
C ASN A 8 2.52 -20.99 11.84
N PRO A 9 3.64 -21.64 12.19
CA PRO A 9 4.88 -21.61 11.42
C PRO A 9 4.77 -22.28 10.05
N ARG A 10 3.77 -23.16 9.84
CA ARG A 10 3.50 -23.75 8.51
C ARG A 10 2.94 -22.72 7.53
N ARG A 11 2.30 -21.65 8.03
CA ARG A 11 1.72 -20.59 7.21
C ARG A 11 2.63 -19.37 7.13
N VAL A 12 3.10 -18.90 8.29
CA VAL A 12 4.01 -17.75 8.40
C VAL A 12 4.90 -17.96 9.62
N SER A 13 6.22 -17.85 9.43
CA SER A 13 7.22 -17.94 10.51
C SER A 13 7.28 -16.65 11.36
N ALA A 14 6.13 -16.17 11.83
CA ALA A 14 5.99 -14.99 12.67
C ALA A 14 4.79 -15.12 13.61
N VAL A 15 4.88 -14.51 14.79
CA VAL A 15 3.74 -14.31 15.68
C VAL A 15 2.91 -13.16 15.14
N ILE A 16 1.61 -13.39 14.94
CA ILE A 16 0.64 -12.39 14.49
C ILE A 16 -0.09 -11.85 15.71
N THR A 17 -0.06 -10.55 15.93
CA THR A 17 -0.81 -9.90 17.03
C THR A 17 -1.53 -8.67 16.54
N ARG A 18 -2.69 -8.36 17.13
CA ARG A 18 -3.58 -7.29 16.68
C ARG A 18 -4.00 -6.38 17.82
N ILE A 19 -4.08 -5.08 17.51
CA ILE A 19 -4.64 -4.06 18.39
C ILE A 19 -5.76 -3.32 17.67
N ARG A 20 -6.73 -2.82 18.43
CA ARG A 20 -7.91 -2.12 17.90
C ARG A 20 -7.67 -0.62 17.68
N GLU A 21 -6.80 -0.01 18.49
CA GLU A 21 -6.58 1.43 18.47
C GLU A 21 -5.10 1.79 18.64
N PRO A 22 -4.46 2.41 17.63
CA PRO A 22 -4.94 2.44 16.24
C PRO A 22 -5.08 1.00 15.71
N LYS A 23 -6.04 0.76 14.82
CA LYS A 23 -6.25 -0.58 14.25
C LYS A 23 -4.99 -1.00 13.49
N ALA A 24 -4.30 -2.02 13.99
CA ALA A 24 -3.04 -2.48 13.41
C ALA A 24 -2.81 -3.96 13.69
N THR A 25 -2.07 -4.60 12.80
CA THR A 25 -1.54 -5.97 12.94
C THR A 25 -0.03 -5.91 12.92
N ALA A 26 0.62 -6.60 13.86
CA ALA A 26 2.05 -6.83 13.84
C ALA A 26 2.38 -8.29 13.52
N LEU A 27 3.38 -8.48 12.67
CA LEU A 27 4.09 -9.74 12.48
C LEU A 27 5.44 -9.62 13.19
N ILE A 28 5.66 -10.46 14.20
CA ILE A 28 6.88 -10.46 15.01
C ILE A 28 7.65 -11.74 14.70
N PHE A 29 8.83 -11.59 14.10
CA PHE A 29 9.67 -12.70 13.67
C PHE A 29 10.63 -13.12 14.79
N SER A 30 11.09 -14.38 14.74
CA SER A 30 12.10 -14.90 15.68
C SER A 30 13.42 -14.11 15.67
N SER A 31 13.71 -13.40 14.57
CA SER A 31 14.86 -12.49 14.45
C SER A 31 14.70 -11.17 15.22
N GLY A 32 13.55 -10.93 15.87
CA GLY A 32 13.23 -9.66 16.53
C GLY A 32 12.72 -8.58 15.57
N LYS A 33 12.73 -8.81 14.25
CA LYS A 33 12.09 -7.92 13.27
C LYS A 33 10.59 -7.89 13.50
N MET A 34 10.00 -6.72 13.34
CA MET A 34 8.56 -6.50 13.46
C MET A 34 8.05 -5.74 12.24
N VAL A 35 7.01 -6.26 11.59
CA VAL A 35 6.30 -5.60 10.50
C VAL A 35 4.92 -5.20 10.98
N VAL A 36 4.57 -3.92 10.87
CA VAL A 36 3.29 -3.38 11.31
C VAL A 36 2.48 -2.92 10.11
N THR A 37 1.23 -3.38 10.00
CA THR A 37 0.31 -3.05 8.89
C THR A 37 -1.06 -2.62 9.40
N GLY A 38 -1.83 -1.94 8.55
CA GLY A 38 -3.23 -1.55 8.82
C GLY A 38 -3.44 -0.15 9.41
N ALA A 39 -2.36 0.51 9.84
CA ALA A 39 -2.43 1.91 10.26
C ALA A 39 -2.74 2.84 9.08
N LYS A 40 -3.54 3.90 9.33
CA LYS A 40 -3.97 4.86 8.30
C LYS A 40 -3.05 6.07 8.14
N SER A 41 -2.11 6.24 9.06
CA SER A 41 -1.13 7.33 9.05
C SER A 41 0.23 6.84 9.57
N GLU A 42 1.30 7.57 9.25
CA GLU A 42 2.62 7.29 9.80
C GLU A 42 2.63 7.45 11.33
N ALA A 43 1.94 8.48 11.85
CA ALA A 43 1.82 8.72 13.28
C ALA A 43 1.15 7.53 14.00
N ASP A 44 0.04 7.01 13.44
CA ASP A 44 -0.64 5.83 13.96
C ASP A 44 0.23 4.58 13.87
N SER A 45 0.96 4.42 12.76
CA SER A 45 1.88 3.29 12.59
C SER A 45 2.97 3.31 13.67
N ARG A 46 3.59 4.46 13.93
CA ARG A 46 4.56 4.63 15.02
C ARG A 46 3.94 4.37 16.39
N LEU A 47 2.72 4.85 16.64
CA LEU A 47 2.02 4.60 17.88
C LEU A 47 1.70 3.11 18.09
N ALA A 48 1.23 2.42 17.04
CA ALA A 48 1.00 0.98 17.04
C ALA A 48 2.28 0.22 17.38
N THR A 49 3.38 0.52 16.70
CA THR A 49 4.70 -0.08 16.95
C THR A 49 5.11 0.06 18.42
N ARG A 50 4.93 1.24 19.03
CA ARG A 50 5.22 1.44 20.47
C ARG A 50 4.29 0.61 21.36
N LYS A 51 3.01 0.49 21.03
CA LYS A 51 2.05 -0.35 21.77
C LYS A 51 2.46 -1.82 21.73
N PHE A 52 2.87 -2.34 20.57
CA PHE A 52 3.40 -3.71 20.45
C PHE A 52 4.69 -3.89 21.26
N GLY A 53 5.61 -2.93 21.20
CA GLY A 53 6.83 -2.94 22.03
C GLY A 53 6.53 -3.02 23.54
N ARG A 54 5.55 -2.25 24.02
CA ARG A 54 5.10 -2.32 25.43
C ARG A 54 4.51 -3.68 25.79
N THR A 55 3.79 -4.33 24.86
CA THR A 55 3.28 -5.69 25.08
C THR A 55 4.42 -6.68 25.22
N LEU A 56 5.48 -6.57 24.40
CA LEU A 56 6.67 -7.41 24.51
C LEU A 56 7.42 -7.17 25.84
N GLN A 57 7.53 -5.92 26.28
CA GLN A 57 8.10 -5.56 27.59
C GLN A 57 7.37 -6.23 28.76
N LYS A 58 6.04 -6.24 28.73
CA LYS A 58 5.22 -6.93 29.75
C LYS A 58 5.42 -8.45 29.77
N LEU A 59 5.95 -9.03 28.69
CA LEU A 59 6.28 -10.45 28.60
C LEU A 59 7.74 -10.74 28.99
N GLY A 60 8.50 -9.74 29.45
CA GLY A 60 9.90 -9.89 29.86
C GLY A 60 10.91 -9.72 28.72
N TYR A 61 10.49 -9.30 27.52
CA TYR A 61 11.42 -8.97 26.44
C TYR A 61 11.85 -7.51 26.50
N GLU A 62 13.08 -7.20 26.12
CA GLU A 62 13.56 -5.81 26.01
C GLU A 62 13.73 -5.40 24.53
N PRO A 63 12.63 -5.08 23.81
CA PRO A 63 12.74 -4.62 22.43
C PRO A 63 13.43 -3.25 22.42
N LYS A 64 14.61 -3.19 21.78
CA LYS A 64 15.30 -1.93 21.50
C LYS A 64 14.83 -1.42 20.15
N PRO A 65 14.14 -0.26 20.06
CA PRO A 65 13.79 0.30 18.78
C PRO A 65 15.06 0.78 18.10
N THR A 66 15.52 0.03 17.10
CA THR A 66 16.71 0.37 16.30
C THR A 66 16.32 1.31 15.17
N GLU A 67 15.39 0.88 14.32
CA GLU A 67 15.00 1.64 13.12
C GLU A 67 13.50 1.49 12.84
N TYR A 68 12.82 2.63 12.64
CA TYR A 68 11.46 2.67 12.12
C TYR A 68 11.52 3.20 10.69
N THR A 69 11.03 2.40 9.74
CA THR A 69 10.99 2.75 8.33
C THR A 69 9.64 2.41 7.74
N VAL A 70 9.05 3.35 6.98
CA VAL A 70 7.87 3.06 6.18
C VAL A 70 8.29 2.30 4.93
N HIS A 71 7.87 1.04 4.83
CA HIS A 71 8.19 0.18 3.69
C HIS A 71 7.21 0.34 2.52
N ASN A 72 5.95 0.63 2.81
CA ASN A 72 4.91 0.83 1.82
C ASN A 72 3.79 1.72 2.36
N MET A 73 3.26 2.56 1.51
CA MET A 73 2.05 3.33 1.70
C MET A 73 1.10 2.99 0.55
N THR A 74 -0.17 2.80 0.89
CA THR A 74 -1.24 2.57 -0.07
C THR A 74 -2.31 3.62 0.13
N ALA A 75 -2.71 4.29 -0.95
CA ALA A 75 -3.84 5.21 -0.96
C ALA A 75 -4.93 4.66 -1.84
N LYS A 76 -6.17 4.80 -1.37
CA LYS A 76 -7.36 4.61 -2.19
C LYS A 76 -7.80 5.98 -2.68
N CYS A 77 -8.05 6.07 -3.97
CA CYS A 77 -8.57 7.25 -4.62
C CYS A 77 -9.90 6.89 -5.30
N ASP A 78 -10.71 7.91 -5.58
CA ASP A 78 -11.93 7.76 -6.38
C ASP A 78 -11.88 8.80 -7.49
N VAL A 79 -12.08 8.33 -8.72
CA VAL A 79 -12.03 9.17 -9.93
C VAL A 79 -13.45 9.63 -10.30
N GLN A 80 -14.48 9.09 -9.65
CA GLN A 80 -15.90 9.42 -9.83
C GLN A 80 -16.39 9.32 -11.29
N SER A 81 -15.67 8.56 -12.13
CA SER A 81 -16.00 8.33 -13.53
C SER A 81 -15.57 6.95 -14.00
N PRO A 82 -16.30 6.31 -14.94
CA PRO A 82 -15.87 5.07 -15.57
C PRO A 82 -14.54 5.25 -16.32
N ILE A 83 -13.66 4.25 -16.23
CA ILE A 83 -12.36 4.22 -16.91
C ILE A 83 -12.38 3.09 -17.94
N HIS A 84 -12.14 3.43 -19.21
CA HIS A 84 -11.99 2.45 -20.29
C HIS A 84 -10.59 1.85 -20.28
N LEU A 85 -10.39 0.72 -19.58
CA LEU A 85 -9.08 0.13 -19.31
C LEU A 85 -8.35 -0.29 -20.59
N GLU A 86 -9.05 -0.87 -21.56
CA GLU A 86 -8.49 -1.32 -22.84
C GLU A 86 -7.83 -0.15 -23.58
N ARG A 87 -8.54 0.97 -23.69
CA ARG A 87 -8.00 2.19 -24.32
C ARG A 87 -6.81 2.72 -23.54
N ARG A 88 -6.83 2.71 -22.21
CA ARG A 88 -5.70 3.19 -21.40
C ARG A 88 -4.46 2.33 -21.58
N ALA A 89 -4.63 1.02 -21.64
CA ALA A 89 -3.54 0.10 -21.90
C ALA A 89 -2.93 0.33 -23.29
N SER A 90 -3.77 0.57 -24.30
CA SER A 90 -3.29 0.80 -25.68
C SER A 90 -2.55 2.13 -25.85
N HIS A 91 -2.92 3.19 -25.14
CA HIS A 91 -2.24 4.49 -25.23
C HIS A 91 -0.90 4.51 -24.49
N HIS A 92 -0.75 3.72 -23.41
CA HIS A 92 0.45 3.68 -22.58
C HIS A 92 1.01 2.24 -22.43
N PRO A 93 1.35 1.54 -23.52
CA PRO A 93 1.71 0.12 -23.47
C PRO A 93 2.99 -0.13 -22.68
N SER A 94 3.97 0.78 -22.73
CA SER A 94 5.23 0.64 -21.99
C SER A 94 5.07 0.74 -20.46
N PHE A 95 3.96 1.33 -20.00
CA PHE A 95 3.69 1.54 -18.57
C PHE A 95 2.51 0.71 -18.06
N SER A 96 1.73 0.11 -18.95
CA SER A 96 0.48 -0.57 -18.60
C SER A 96 0.59 -2.07 -18.81
N SER A 97 0.00 -2.84 -17.91
CA SER A 97 -0.23 -4.28 -18.09
C SER A 97 -1.69 -4.55 -17.78
N TYR A 98 -2.44 -5.03 -18.78
CA TYR A 98 -3.86 -5.32 -18.67
C TYR A 98 -4.15 -6.68 -19.30
N GLU A 99 -4.41 -7.66 -18.45
CA GLU A 99 -4.76 -9.03 -18.82
C GLU A 99 -6.00 -9.42 -18.00
N PRO A 100 -7.22 -9.09 -18.46
CA PRO A 100 -8.45 -9.21 -17.66
C PRO A 100 -8.74 -10.65 -17.20
N GLU A 101 -8.27 -11.65 -17.94
CA GLU A 101 -8.36 -13.07 -17.58
C GLU A 101 -7.51 -13.42 -16.33
N LEU A 102 -6.42 -12.69 -16.09
CA LEU A 102 -5.55 -12.89 -14.92
C LEU A 102 -5.87 -11.92 -13.77
N PHE A 103 -6.21 -10.68 -14.10
CA PHE A 103 -6.52 -9.64 -13.13
C PHE A 103 -7.47 -8.58 -13.72
N PRO A 104 -8.59 -8.25 -13.04
CA PRO A 104 -9.65 -7.40 -13.60
C PRO A 104 -9.28 -5.90 -13.75
N GLY A 105 -8.07 -5.49 -13.37
CA GLY A 105 -7.63 -4.10 -13.42
C GLY A 105 -6.40 -3.88 -14.26
N LEU A 106 -6.21 -2.64 -14.71
CA LEU A 106 -4.98 -2.25 -15.39
C LEU A 106 -3.91 -1.90 -14.35
N ILE A 107 -2.74 -2.54 -14.46
CA ILE A 107 -1.56 -2.28 -13.64
C ILE A 107 -0.72 -1.22 -14.34
N TYR A 108 -0.68 -0.01 -13.80
CA TYR A 108 0.12 1.09 -14.35
C TYR A 108 1.38 1.29 -13.50
N LYS A 109 2.54 1.14 -14.13
CA LYS A 109 3.86 1.27 -13.51
C LYS A 109 4.41 2.66 -13.79
N MET A 110 4.36 3.54 -12.80
CA MET A 110 4.96 4.86 -12.89
C MET A 110 6.45 4.78 -12.54
N ILE A 111 7.31 5.36 -13.37
CA ILE A 111 8.76 5.34 -13.14
C ILE A 111 9.17 6.42 -12.12
N ARG A 112 8.57 7.61 -12.20
CA ARG A 112 8.85 8.75 -11.32
C ARG A 112 7.55 9.45 -10.90
N PRO A 113 7.16 9.41 -9.62
CA PRO A 113 7.72 8.57 -8.56
C PRO A 113 7.56 7.07 -8.88
N LYS A 114 8.43 6.21 -8.32
CA LYS A 114 8.35 4.76 -8.53
C LYS A 114 7.18 4.17 -7.74
N ILE A 115 6.01 4.13 -8.34
CA ILE A 115 4.77 3.62 -7.75
C ILE A 115 4.00 2.74 -8.74
N VAL A 116 3.12 1.90 -8.21
CA VAL A 116 2.21 1.07 -8.98
C VAL A 116 0.78 1.53 -8.72
N ILE A 117 0.02 1.72 -9.79
CA ILE A 117 -1.37 2.16 -9.73
C ILE A 117 -2.24 1.04 -10.28
N LEU A 118 -3.25 0.65 -9.53
CA LEU A 118 -4.23 -0.36 -9.92
C LEU A 118 -5.51 0.36 -10.35
N MET A 119 -5.73 0.45 -11.65
CA MET A 119 -6.92 1.05 -12.26
C MET A 119 -8.03 0.00 -12.38
N PHE A 120 -8.79 -0.15 -11.29
CA PHE A 120 -10.08 -0.88 -11.21
C PHE A 120 -10.80 -0.42 -9.93
N ILE A 121 -10.01 -0.30 -8.86
CA ILE A 121 -10.39 0.25 -7.54
C ILE A 121 -9.69 1.57 -7.23
N SER A 122 -8.98 2.13 -8.22
CA SER A 122 -8.17 3.36 -8.12
C SER A 122 -7.27 3.38 -6.89
N VAL A 123 -6.41 2.37 -6.76
CA VAL A 123 -5.46 2.24 -5.65
C VAL A 123 -4.05 2.59 -6.10
N LEU A 124 -3.39 3.51 -5.39
CA LEU A 124 -1.97 3.83 -5.54
C LEU A 124 -1.19 3.09 -4.45
N THR A 125 -0.17 2.33 -4.84
CA THR A 125 0.63 1.51 -3.91
C THR A 125 2.11 1.50 -4.31
N GLY A 126 2.98 1.07 -3.39
CA GLY A 126 4.43 0.99 -3.62
C GLY A 126 5.20 2.25 -3.20
N ALA A 127 4.50 3.30 -2.80
CA ALA A 127 5.11 4.54 -2.31
C ALA A 127 5.73 4.33 -0.92
N LYS A 128 6.85 5.02 -0.63
CA LYS A 128 7.44 5.05 0.73
C LYS A 128 7.19 6.37 1.45
N ARG A 129 6.77 7.40 0.71
CA ARG A 129 6.50 8.74 1.22
C ARG A 129 5.14 9.21 0.73
N ARG A 130 4.45 9.99 1.56
CA ARG A 130 3.15 10.56 1.20
C ARG A 130 3.22 11.41 -0.07
N ARG A 131 4.28 12.20 -0.21
CA ARG A 131 4.55 13.02 -1.40
C ARG A 131 4.56 12.21 -2.71
N ASP A 132 5.08 10.99 -2.69
CA ASP A 132 5.11 10.13 -3.89
C ASP A 132 3.70 9.70 -4.30
N ILE A 133 2.79 9.53 -3.34
CA ILE A 133 1.38 9.27 -3.60
C ILE A 133 0.74 10.51 -4.22
N ASP A 134 0.95 11.68 -3.62
CA ASP A 134 0.34 12.92 -4.08
C ASP A 134 0.81 13.26 -5.51
N GLN A 135 2.13 13.17 -5.77
CA GLN A 135 2.68 13.34 -7.12
C GLN A 135 2.15 12.31 -8.12
N GLY A 136 2.04 11.05 -7.69
CA GLY A 136 1.49 9.98 -8.50
C GLY A 136 0.03 10.24 -8.89
N TRP A 137 -0.75 10.79 -7.95
CA TRP A 137 -2.13 11.20 -8.19
C TRP A 137 -2.21 12.35 -9.18
N ASP A 138 -1.42 13.41 -8.96
CA ASP A 138 -1.41 14.60 -9.83
C ASP A 138 -1.04 14.25 -11.28
N MET A 139 -0.18 13.26 -11.48
CA MET A 139 0.18 12.76 -12.82
C MET A 139 -0.90 11.88 -13.45
N ILE A 140 -1.49 10.95 -12.68
CA ILE A 140 -2.40 9.96 -13.24
C ILE A 140 -3.82 10.50 -13.41
N TYR A 141 -4.23 11.46 -12.58
CA TYR A 141 -5.59 11.99 -12.57
C TYR A 141 -6.00 12.63 -13.91
N PRO A 142 -5.18 13.48 -14.54
CA PRO A 142 -5.48 13.99 -15.89
C PRO A 142 -5.52 12.86 -16.92
N ILE A 143 -4.57 11.92 -16.85
CA ILE A 143 -4.56 10.76 -17.74
C ILE A 143 -5.89 10.04 -17.60
N MET A 144 -6.40 9.78 -16.40
CA MET A 144 -7.69 9.12 -16.20
C MET A 144 -8.88 9.90 -16.79
N GLN A 145 -8.85 11.24 -16.78
CA GLN A 145 -9.94 12.08 -17.30
C GLN A 145 -9.98 12.26 -18.83
N VAL A 146 -8.83 12.27 -19.52
CA VAL A 146 -8.72 12.75 -20.92
C VAL A 146 -9.64 12.03 -21.94
N LEU A 147 -10.04 10.77 -21.72
CA LEU A 147 -10.93 10.05 -22.64
C LEU A 147 -12.43 10.20 -22.33
N ARG A 148 -12.79 11.13 -21.44
CA ARG A 148 -14.20 11.51 -21.21
C ARG A 148 -14.78 12.30 -22.39
N ASN A 149 -13.94 13.08 -23.05
CA ASN A 149 -14.31 13.89 -24.20
C ASN A 149 -13.76 13.19 -25.44
N GLY A 150 -14.62 12.83 -26.38
CA GLY A 150 -14.24 12.12 -27.61
C GLY A 150 -13.42 12.96 -28.60
N GLU A 151 -12.44 13.76 -28.16
CA GLU A 151 -11.72 14.71 -29.01
C GLU A 151 -10.20 14.74 -28.73
N ASN A 152 -9.47 14.48 -29.81
CA ASN A 152 -8.10 14.83 -30.17
C ASN A 152 -6.95 14.60 -29.17
N LEU A 153 -6.17 13.58 -29.53
CA LEU A 153 -4.75 13.43 -29.23
C LEU A 153 -3.99 14.73 -29.55
N ILE A 154 -3.39 15.34 -28.53
CA ILE A 154 -2.19 16.14 -28.74
C ILE A 154 -1.03 15.23 -28.37
N GLU A 155 -0.29 14.80 -29.40
CA GLU A 155 1.02 14.17 -29.25
C GLU A 155 1.94 15.12 -28.47
N ILE A 156 2.59 14.59 -27.44
CA ILE A 156 3.81 15.16 -26.86
C ILE A 156 4.86 14.06 -26.89
#